data_AF-A0A7I4YZE7-F1
#
_entry.id   AF-A0A7I4YZE7-F1
#
_cell.length_a   1.000
_cell.length_b   1.000
_cell.length_c   1.000
_cell.angle_alpha   90.00
_cell.angle_beta   90.00
_cell.angle_gamma   90.00
#
_symmetry.space_group_name_H-M   'P 1'
#
loop_
_entity.id
_entity.type
_entity.pdbx_description
1 polymer ?
#
loop_
_entity_poly.entity_id
_entity_poly.type
_entity_poly.pdbx_seq_one_letter_code
_entity_poly.pdbx_strand_id
1 'polypeptide(L)'
;MARGHLLSSDEEAHHEVWRVVRRCENITRQAMERVPRITDRHKEARLGFAKMNLGRDWAKSTEELKRAVIGAWRANDEEHLRNLVSSMPGKLLDIAFKQGGAIDY
;
A
#
# COMPACT_ATOMS: atom_id res chain seq x y z
N MET A 1 -37.41 13.54 23.22
CA MET A 1 -37.55 12.12 22.81
C MET A 1 -36.39 11.79 21.88
N ALA A 2 -35.32 11.18 22.40
CA ALA A 2 -34.16 10.83 21.59
C ALA A 2 -34.35 9.41 21.02
N ARG A 3 -34.46 9.30 19.69
CA ARG A 3 -34.39 7.99 19.01
C ARG A 3 -32.92 7.55 19.02
N GLY A 4 -32.55 6.70 19.97
CA GLY A 4 -31.31 5.93 19.89
C GLY A 4 -31.48 4.83 18.85
N HIS A 5 -31.08 5.12 17.61
CA HIS A 5 -30.82 4.05 16.65
C HIS A 5 -29.47 3.43 17.06
N LEU A 6 -29.50 2.18 17.51
CA LEU A 6 -28.29 1.39 17.74
C LEU A 6 -27.71 1.12 16.34
N LEU A 7 -26.74 1.94 15.92
CA LEU A 7 -25.98 1.66 14.71
C LEU A 7 -25.23 0.34 14.93
N SER A 8 -25.13 -0.47 13.87
CA SER A 8 -24.25 -1.64 13.90
C SER A 8 -22.82 -1.18 14.28
N SER A 9 -22.06 -2.03 14.97
CA SER A 9 -20.66 -1.74 15.33
C SER A 9 -19.83 -1.28 14.12
N ASP A 10 -20.17 -1.78 12.93
CA ASP A 10 -19.52 -1.42 11.66
C ASP A 10 -19.91 -0.02 11.16
N GLU A 11 -21.17 0.40 11.34
CA GLU A 11 -21.65 1.73 10.95
C GLU A 11 -21.10 2.81 11.88
N GLU A 12 -20.92 2.49 13.16
CA GLU A 12 -20.34 3.40 14.16
C GLU A 12 -18.85 3.63 13.86
N ALA A 13 -18.10 2.57 13.53
CA ALA A 13 -16.70 2.64 13.12
C ALA A 13 -16.49 3.44 11.83
N HIS A 14 -17.34 3.23 10.82
CA HIS A 14 -17.26 3.97 9.56
C HIS A 14 -17.50 5.48 9.76
N HIS A 15 -18.49 5.86 10.57
CA HIS A 15 -18.79 7.25 10.87
C HIS A 15 -17.65 7.94 11.65
N GLU A 16 -16.97 7.20 12.53
CA GLU A 16 -15.81 7.69 13.27
C GLU A 16 -14.58 7.93 12.39
N VAL A 17 -14.27 7.02 11.47
CA VAL A 17 -13.19 7.18 10.48
C VAL A 17 -13.40 8.45 9.65
N TRP A 18 -14.61 8.67 9.13
CA TRP A 18 -14.92 9.87 8.34
C TRP A 18 -14.84 11.16 9.14
N ARG A 19 -15.16 11.13 10.43
CA ARG A 19 -15.00 12.27 11.33
C ARG A 19 -13.52 12.66 11.49
N VAL A 20 -12.63 11.67 11.64
CA VAL A 20 -11.18 11.86 11.82
C VAL A 20 -10.52 12.38 10.54
N VAL A 21 -10.81 11.76 9.38
CA VAL A 21 -10.24 12.16 8.09
C VAL A 21 -10.57 13.62 7.75
N ARG A 22 -11.81 14.06 8.00
CA ARG A 22 -12.23 15.46 7.74
C ARG A 22 -11.58 16.47 8.68
N ARG A 23 -11.03 16.03 9.81
CA ARG A 23 -10.43 16.89 10.84
C ARG A 23 -8.90 16.91 10.79
N CYS A 24 -8.28 16.07 9.95
CA CYS A 24 -6.84 15.98 9.83
C CYS A 24 -6.30 17.01 8.83
N GLU A 25 -5.70 18.09 9.35
CA GLU A 25 -5.08 19.17 8.55
C GLU A 25 -3.82 18.71 7.78
N ASN A 26 -3.27 17.55 8.13
CA ASN A 26 -2.04 17.01 7.53
C ASN A 26 -2.27 16.21 6.24
N ILE A 27 -3.52 15.82 5.93
CA ILE A 27 -3.86 15.16 4.67
C ILE A 27 -4.00 16.24 3.60
N THR A 28 -2.88 16.76 3.13
CA THR A 28 -2.81 17.73 2.03
C THR A 28 -2.24 17.07 0.78
N ARG A 29 -2.77 17.45 -0.39
CA ARG A 29 -2.28 16.99 -1.70
C ARG A 29 -0.87 17.59 -1.92
N GLN A 30 0.16 16.76 -1.90
CA GLN A 30 1.54 17.20 -2.19
C GLN A 30 1.67 17.68 -3.65
N ALA A 31 2.37 18.80 -3.85
CA ALA A 31 2.77 19.27 -5.17
C ALA A 31 3.96 18.45 -5.67
N MET A 32 3.82 17.78 -6.81
CA MET A 32 4.85 16.92 -7.39
C MET A 32 6.03 17.75 -7.90
N GLU A 33 7.25 17.47 -7.42
CA GLU A 33 8.48 18.08 -7.93
C GLU A 33 8.74 17.71 -9.39
N ARG A 34 9.48 18.58 -10.11
CA ARG A 34 9.88 18.30 -11.49
C ARG A 34 10.82 17.10 -11.54
N VAL A 35 10.56 16.19 -12.47
CA VAL A 35 11.39 15.01 -12.72
C VAL A 35 12.85 15.43 -12.99
N PRO A 36 13.84 14.91 -12.25
CA PRO A 36 15.24 15.23 -12.47
C PRO A 36 15.72 14.92 -13.89
N ARG A 37 16.57 15.77 -14.46
CA ARG A 37 17.15 15.54 -15.79
C ARG A 37 18.18 14.41 -15.76
N ILE A 38 18.24 13.62 -16.84
CA ILE A 38 19.19 12.52 -16.95
C ILE A 38 20.62 13.06 -17.02
N THR A 39 21.46 12.63 -16.08
CA THR A 39 22.89 12.99 -16.04
C THR A 39 23.72 11.98 -16.83
N ASP A 40 24.96 12.33 -17.17
CA ASP A 40 25.85 11.43 -17.89
C ASP A 40 26.18 10.17 -17.08
N ARG A 41 26.30 10.29 -15.75
CA ARG A 41 26.40 9.15 -14.83
C ARG A 41 25.23 8.18 -15.00
N HIS A 42 24.00 8.68 -15.16
CA HIS A 42 22.84 7.82 -15.41
C HIS A 42 22.93 7.12 -16.78
N LYS A 43 23.47 7.78 -17.81
CA LYS A 43 23.66 7.17 -19.13
C LYS A 43 24.69 6.05 -19.09
N GLU A 44 25.83 6.27 -18.44
CA GLU A 44 26.89 5.26 -18.27
C GLU A 44 26.38 4.04 -17.50
N ALA A 45 25.68 4.25 -16.38
CA ALA A 45 25.09 3.17 -15.60
C ALA A 45 24.07 2.35 -16.42
N ARG A 46 23.21 3.03 -17.21
CA ARG A 46 22.25 2.37 -18.12
C ARG A 46 22.96 1.57 -19.21
N LEU A 47 24.04 2.12 -19.79
CA LEU A 47 24.82 1.45 -20.83
C LEU A 47 25.55 0.22 -20.27
N GLY A 48 26.12 0.33 -19.07
CA GLY A 48 26.74 -0.79 -18.36
C GLY A 48 25.73 -1.90 -18.07
N PHE A 49 24.57 -1.55 -17.54
CA PHE A 49 23.47 -2.49 -17.31
C PHE A 49 23.03 -3.18 -18.60
N ALA A 50 22.85 -2.43 -19.70
CA ALA A 50 22.47 -2.99 -20.99
C ALA A 50 23.50 -4.02 -21.47
N LYS A 51 24.79 -3.66 -21.47
CA LYS A 51 25.90 -4.56 -21.86
C LYS A 51 25.92 -5.85 -21.04
N MET A 52 25.76 -5.74 -19.72
CA MET A 52 25.75 -6.90 -18.82
C MET A 52 24.55 -7.85 -19.06
N ASN A 53 23.46 -7.34 -19.63
CA ASN A 53 22.22 -8.10 -19.79
C ASN A 53 21.83 -8.36 -21.27
N LEU A 54 22.72 -8.08 -22.23
CA LEU A 54 22.45 -8.30 -23.67
C LEU A 54 22.07 -9.74 -24.01
N GLY A 55 22.70 -10.72 -23.35
CA GLY A 55 22.42 -12.14 -23.55
C GLY A 55 21.39 -12.73 -22.58
N ARG A 56 20.74 -11.89 -21.75
CA ARG A 56 19.78 -12.38 -20.76
C ARG A 56 18.46 -12.70 -21.45
N ASP A 57 17.99 -13.93 -21.28
CA ASP A 57 16.64 -14.32 -21.68
C ASP A 57 15.62 -13.76 -20.68
N TRP A 58 15.13 -12.55 -20.99
CA TRP A 58 14.14 -11.85 -20.19
C TRP A 58 12.78 -12.56 -20.18
N ALA A 59 12.44 -13.29 -21.25
CA ALA A 59 11.19 -14.04 -21.33
C ALA A 59 11.22 -15.18 -20.31
N LYS A 60 12.31 -15.96 -20.26
CA LYS A 60 12.50 -16.98 -19.23
C LYS A 60 12.41 -16.42 -17.81
N SER A 61 13.12 -15.32 -17.52
CA SER A 61 13.09 -14.71 -16.19
C SER A 61 11.70 -14.19 -15.79
N THR A 62 10.94 -13.69 -16.77
CA THR A 62 9.57 -13.19 -16.55
C THR A 62 8.60 -14.34 -16.32
N GLU A 63 8.72 -15.44 -17.04
CA GLU A 63 7.90 -16.64 -16.84
C GLU A 63 8.21 -17.37 -15.53
N GLU A 64 9.47 -17.35 -15.08
CA GLU A 64 9.85 -17.81 -13.74
C GLU A 64 9.22 -16.94 -12.65
N LEU A 65 9.30 -15.61 -12.79
CA LEU A 65 8.68 -14.68 -11.85
C LEU A 65 7.15 -14.85 -11.79
N LYS A 66 6.48 -14.93 -12.94
CA LYS A 66 5.03 -15.17 -13.02
C LYS A 66 4.64 -16.44 -12.29
N ARG A 67 5.37 -17.55 -12.53
CA ARG A 67 5.11 -18.82 -11.84
C ARG A 67 5.29 -18.70 -10.33
N ALA A 68 6.34 -18.03 -9.87
CA ALA A 68 6.58 -17.81 -8.45
C ALA A 68 5.46 -16.99 -7.79
N VAL A 69 5.02 -15.90 -8.42
CA VAL A 69 3.91 -15.06 -7.93
C VAL A 69 2.61 -15.84 -7.87
N ILE A 70 2.27 -16.61 -8.92
CA ILE A 70 1.07 -17.46 -8.93
C ILE A 70 1.16 -18.54 -7.84
N GLY A 71 2.33 -19.15 -7.65
CA GLY A 71 2.56 -20.14 -6.61
C GLY A 71 2.35 -19.57 -5.21
N ALA A 72 2.95 -18.40 -4.93
CA ALA A 72 2.75 -17.70 -3.67
C ALA A 72 1.28 -17.31 -3.43
N TRP A 73 0.60 -16.80 -4.46
CA TRP A 73 -0.82 -16.47 -4.35
C TRP A 73 -1.70 -17.69 -4.02
N ARG A 74 -1.42 -18.83 -4.66
CA ARG A 74 -2.16 -20.08 -4.40
C ARG A 74 -1.85 -20.69 -3.03
N ALA A 75 -0.68 -20.40 -2.47
CA ALA A 75 -0.29 -20.84 -1.15
C ALA A 75 -0.90 -19.99 -0.03
N ASN A 76 -1.53 -18.86 -0.34
CA ASN A 76 -2.26 -18.09 0.65
C ASN A 76 -3.51 -18.86 1.08
N ASP A 77 -3.54 -19.22 2.36
CA ASP A 77 -4.72 -19.81 2.97
C ASP A 77 -5.74 -18.72 3.38
N GLU A 78 -6.98 -19.16 3.56
CA GLU A 78 -8.09 -18.29 3.91
C GLU A 78 -7.97 -17.73 5.34
N GLU A 79 -7.21 -18.41 6.21
CA GLU A 79 -6.94 -17.97 7.59
C GLU A 79 -6.03 -16.74 7.60
N HIS A 80 -5.00 -16.70 6.74
CA HIS A 80 -4.12 -15.57 6.54
C HIS A 80 -4.89 -14.31 6.10
N LEU A 81 -5.83 -14.47 5.17
CA LEU A 81 -6.69 -13.39 4.70
C LEU A 81 -7.65 -12.91 5.80
N ARG A 82 -8.24 -13.83 6.57
CA ARG A 82 -9.10 -13.48 7.71
C ARG A 82 -8.35 -12.73 8.78
N ASN A 83 -7.13 -13.13 9.12
CA ASN A 83 -6.29 -12.46 10.11
C ASN A 83 -5.95 -11.04 9.67
N LEU A 84 -5.64 -10.84 8.38
CA LEU A 84 -5.39 -9.52 7.82
C LEU A 84 -6.62 -8.61 7.97
N VAL A 85 -7.80 -9.07 7.54
CA VAL A 85 -9.04 -8.28 7.66
C VAL A 85 -9.38 -7.99 9.12
N SER A 86 -9.24 -8.98 10.00
CA SER A 86 -9.54 -8.85 11.43
C SER A 86 -8.63 -7.84 12.13
N SER A 87 -7.43 -7.58 11.59
CA SER A 87 -6.50 -6.59 12.14
C SER A 87 -6.87 -5.14 11.79
N MET A 88 -7.72 -4.92 10.78
CA MET A 88 -8.01 -3.57 10.24
C MET A 88 -8.64 -2.61 11.26
N PRO A 89 -9.61 -3.00 12.11
CA PRO A 89 -10.18 -2.09 13.10
C PRO A 89 -9.13 -1.52 14.07
N GLY A 90 -8.21 -2.35 14.56
CA GLY A 90 -7.13 -1.90 15.45
C GLY A 90 -6.19 -0.91 14.73
N LYS A 91 -5.82 -1.20 13.48
CA LYS A 91 -4.96 -0.31 12.69
C LYS A 91 -5.61 1.05 12.41
N LEU A 92 -6.92 1.06 12.15
CA LEU A 92 -7.67 2.31 11.95
C LEU A 92 -7.70 3.17 13.23
N LEU A 93 -7.82 2.52 14.39
CA LEU A 93 -7.71 3.22 15.68
C LEU A 93 -6.31 3.79 15.88
N ASP A 94 -5.25 3.05 15.57
CA ASP A 94 -3.87 3.54 15.68
C ASP A 94 -3.60 4.76 14.79
N ILE A 95 -4.14 4.76 13.56
CA ILE A 95 -4.07 5.92 12.65
C ILE A 95 -4.78 7.12 13.27
N ALA A 96 -5.98 6.90 13.82
CA ALA A 96 -6.76 7.96 14.46
C ALA A 96 -6.03 8.55 15.68
N PHE A 97 -5.44 7.71 16.53
CA PHE A 97 -4.65 8.15 17.68
C PHE A 97 -3.39 8.90 17.27
N LYS A 98 -2.71 8.45 16.21
CA LYS A 98 -1.55 9.16 15.65
C LYS A 98 -1.92 10.35 14.77
N GLN A 99 -3.19 10.76 14.73
CA GLN A 99 -3.70 11.90 13.96
C GLN A 99 -3.30 11.84 12.47
N GLY A 100 -3.35 10.64 11.87
CA GLY A 100 -2.96 10.41 10.48
C GLY A 100 -1.46 10.22 10.26
N GLY A 101 -0.66 10.13 11.33
CA GLY A 101 0.76 9.77 11.27
C GLY A 101 1.01 8.31 10.88
N ALA A 102 2.26 7.99 10.54
CA ALA A 102 2.64 6.64 10.15
C ALA A 102 2.38 5.61 11.27
N ILE A 103 1.74 4.50 10.89
CA ILE A 103 1.58 3.30 11.72
C ILE A 103 2.39 2.16 11.13
N ASP A 104 2.73 1.19 11.98
CA ASP A 104 3.35 -0.05 11.54
C ASP A 104 2.26 -0.97 10.96
N TYR A 105 2.44 -1.40 9.71
CA TYR A 105 1.45 -2.13 8.92
C TYR A 105 1.71 -3.62 8.92
#